data_AF-A0ABD4VLM7-F1
#
_entry.id   AF-A0ABD4VLM7-F1
#
_cell.length_a   1.000
_cell.length_b   1.000
_cell.length_c   1.000
_cell.angle_alpha   90.00
_cell.angle_beta   90.00
_cell.angle_gamma   90.00
#
_symmetry.space_group_name_H-M   'P 1'
#
loop_
_entity.id
_entity.type
_entity.pdbx_description
1 polymer ?
#
loop_
_entity_poly.entity_id
_entity_poly.type
_entity_poly.pdbx_seq_one_letter_code
_entity_poly.pdbx_strand_id
1 'polypeptide(L)'
;MTTEHIEELNDQQIIRREKMAALAEQGIDPFGKRFERTANSAQLKEKYNDKDKEELNELNETAIIAGRLMTKRGKGKVGFAHIQDREGQIQIYVRKDAVGEENYEIFKKADLGDFLGIEGEIMRTDMGELSIKATHLTHLSKALRPLPEKFHGLTDVETIYRKRYLDLISNRESFERFVTRSKIISEIRRYLDGQGFLEVETPVLHNEAGGAAARPFITHHNAQNIDMVLRIATELHLKRLIVGGMERVYEIGRIFRNEGMDATHNPEFTSIEVYQAYADFQDIMDLTEGIIQHAAVSVNGDGPVNYQGTEIKINEPFKRVHMVDAIKEITSVDFWQDMSFEEAAALAKEKKVPLEKHFTEVGHVINAFFEEFVEETLIQPTFVYGHPVAVSPLAKKNPEDPRFTDRFELFIMTKEYANAFTELNDPIDQLSRFEAQAKAKELGDDEATGIDYDFVEALEYGMPPTGGLGIGIDRLVMLLTDVTTIRDVLLFPTMK
;
A
#
# COMPACT_ATOMS: atom_id res chain seq x y z
N MET A 1 20.39 31.23 -12.88
CA MET A 1 19.05 31.13 -12.26
C MET A 1 18.22 32.23 -12.89
N THR A 2 17.19 31.87 -13.66
CA THR A 2 16.28 32.86 -14.25
C THR A 2 15.48 33.54 -13.14
N THR A 3 15.33 34.85 -13.26
CA THR A 3 14.87 35.80 -12.25
C THR A 3 13.37 35.69 -11.92
N GLU A 4 12.67 34.69 -12.45
CA GLU A 4 11.20 34.56 -12.40
C GLU A 4 10.67 33.66 -11.25
N HIS A 5 11.54 33.10 -10.40
CA HIS A 5 11.13 32.22 -9.29
C HIS A 5 11.37 32.78 -7.88
N ILE A 6 11.68 34.08 -7.76
CA ILE A 6 11.64 34.75 -6.45
C ILE A 6 10.19 35.21 -6.21
N GLU A 7 9.31 34.26 -5.91
CA GLU A 7 8.19 34.58 -5.01
C GLU A 7 8.80 35.11 -3.70
N GLU A 8 8.16 36.11 -3.07
CA GLU A 8 8.65 36.79 -1.87
C GLU A 8 9.03 35.76 -0.79
N LEU A 9 10.34 35.50 -0.66
CA LEU A 9 10.89 34.65 0.40
C LEU A 9 10.55 35.29 1.74
N ASN A 10 10.08 34.49 2.69
CA ASN A 10 9.86 35.01 4.03
C ASN A 10 11.19 35.26 4.77
N ASP A 11 11.15 36.03 5.85
CA ASP A 11 12.33 36.41 6.64
C ASP A 11 13.18 35.20 7.06
N GLN A 12 12.55 34.09 7.46
CA GLN A 12 13.29 32.88 7.84
C GLN A 12 14.03 32.25 6.67
N GLN A 13 13.46 32.28 5.47
CA GLN A 13 14.09 31.77 4.25
C GLN A 13 15.25 32.66 3.78
N ILE A 14 15.16 33.97 4.01
CA ILE A 14 16.25 34.92 3.77
C ILE A 14 17.40 34.65 4.74
N ILE A 15 17.13 34.66 6.05
CA ILE A 15 18.13 34.42 7.11
C ILE A 15 18.85 33.06 6.91
N ARG A 16 18.13 32.01 6.51
CA ARG A 16 18.74 30.69 6.25
C ARG A 16 19.71 30.72 5.07
N ARG A 17 19.47 31.54 4.05
CA ARG A 17 20.38 31.74 2.90
C ARG A 17 21.58 32.59 3.27
N GLU A 18 21.40 33.62 4.11
CA GLU A 18 22.53 34.40 4.66
C GLU A 18 23.45 33.49 5.48
N LYS A 19 22.89 32.65 6.35
CA LYS A 19 23.66 31.65 7.11
C LYS A 19 24.36 30.64 6.22
N MET A 20 23.72 30.20 5.13
CA MET A 20 24.33 29.33 4.14
C MET A 20 25.54 29.98 3.47
N ALA A 21 25.42 31.25 3.04
CA ALA A 21 26.54 32.00 2.46
C ALA A 21 27.68 32.16 3.49
N ALA A 22 27.35 32.48 4.75
CA ALA A 22 28.33 32.62 5.82
C ALA A 22 29.03 31.31 6.21
N LEU A 23 28.46 30.13 5.91
CA LEU A 23 29.17 28.84 6.04
C LEU A 23 30.18 28.69 4.90
N ALA A 24 29.77 29.00 3.67
CA ALA A 24 30.63 28.91 2.48
C ALA A 24 31.83 29.86 2.57
N GLU A 25 31.64 31.09 3.05
CA GLU A 25 32.72 32.06 3.30
C GLU A 25 33.74 31.58 4.34
N GLN A 26 33.34 30.69 5.24
CA GLN A 26 34.21 30.05 6.23
C GLN A 26 34.89 28.77 5.70
N GLY A 27 34.74 28.46 4.41
CA GLY A 27 35.27 27.26 3.80
C GLY A 27 34.50 25.98 4.15
N ILE A 28 33.33 26.09 4.79
CA ILE A 28 32.46 24.96 5.12
C ILE A 28 31.45 24.79 3.99
N ASP A 29 31.45 23.65 3.33
CA ASP A 29 30.45 23.34 2.30
C ASP A 29 29.04 23.23 2.94
N PRO A 30 28.10 24.15 2.64
CA PRO A 30 26.78 24.12 3.25
C PRO A 30 25.93 22.92 2.82
N PHE A 31 26.38 22.16 1.80
CA PHE A 31 25.73 20.95 1.30
C PHE A 31 26.60 19.70 1.44
N GLY A 32 27.68 19.80 2.23
CA GLY A 32 28.43 18.66 2.74
C GLY A 32 29.03 17.71 1.69
N LYS A 33 29.42 16.54 2.17
CA LYS A 33 29.99 15.42 1.41
C LYS A 33 29.47 14.11 1.99
N ARG A 34 29.94 12.98 1.44
CA ARG A 34 29.75 11.66 2.05
C ARG A 34 30.23 11.71 3.51
N PHE A 35 29.42 11.15 4.40
CA PHE A 35 29.70 11.06 5.83
C PHE A 35 29.49 9.62 6.29
N GLU A 36 30.52 9.02 6.89
CA GLU A 36 30.46 7.65 7.38
C GLU A 36 29.88 7.63 8.80
N ARG A 37 28.92 6.74 9.04
CA ARG A 37 28.33 6.53 10.36
C ARG A 37 28.78 5.18 10.90
N THR A 38 28.93 5.07 12.21
CA THR A 38 29.17 3.79 12.89
C THR A 38 27.90 3.17 13.46
N ALA A 39 26.85 3.98 13.70
CA ALA A 39 25.59 3.51 14.25
C ALA A 39 24.40 4.43 13.88
N ASN A 40 23.19 3.94 14.11
CA ASN A 40 21.96 4.74 14.15
C ASN A 40 21.43 4.89 15.60
N SER A 41 20.40 5.72 15.75
CA SER A 41 19.82 6.08 17.06
C SER A 41 19.24 4.88 17.81
N ALA A 42 18.56 3.95 17.14
CA ALA A 42 17.98 2.76 17.77
C ALA A 42 19.07 1.77 18.21
N GLN A 43 20.06 1.50 17.37
CA GLN A 43 21.20 0.63 17.70
C GLN A 43 21.92 1.08 18.96
N LEU A 44 22.14 2.39 19.11
CA LEU A 44 22.78 2.95 20.30
C LEU A 44 21.89 2.85 21.53
N LYS A 45 20.58 3.13 21.39
CA LYS A 45 19.63 3.01 22.50
C LYS A 45 19.50 1.57 22.98
N GLU A 46 19.44 0.61 22.08
CA GLU A 46 19.34 -0.81 22.39
C GLU A 46 20.62 -1.32 23.06
N LYS A 47 21.79 -1.06 22.45
CA LYS A 47 23.10 -1.53 22.95
C LYS A 47 23.40 -1.03 24.37
N TYR A 48 22.93 0.15 24.74
CA TYR A 48 23.27 0.80 26.01
C TYR A 48 22.07 0.99 26.94
N ASN A 49 20.93 0.35 26.66
CA ASN A 49 19.68 0.54 27.43
C ASN A 49 19.86 0.23 28.92
N ASP A 50 20.60 -0.83 29.23
CA ASP A 50 20.85 -1.40 30.54
C ASP A 50 22.07 -0.81 31.27
N LYS A 51 22.76 0.17 30.66
CA LYS A 51 23.96 0.80 31.22
C LYS A 51 23.64 2.13 31.88
N ASP A 52 24.14 2.35 33.08
CA ASP A 52 24.02 3.63 33.78
C ASP A 52 25.10 4.65 33.35
N LYS A 53 25.10 5.82 34.00
CA LYS A 53 26.03 6.90 33.67
C LYS A 53 27.48 6.56 34.02
N GLU A 54 27.72 5.89 35.15
CA GLU A 54 29.07 5.55 35.60
C GLU A 54 29.66 4.47 34.72
N GLU A 55 28.89 3.42 34.43
CA GLU A 55 29.28 2.35 33.50
C GLU A 55 29.64 2.89 32.11
N LEU A 56 28.84 3.80 31.55
CA LEU A 56 29.14 4.39 30.23
C LEU A 56 30.41 5.25 30.24
N ASN A 57 30.67 5.98 31.32
CA ASN A 57 31.91 6.77 31.44
C ASN A 57 33.14 5.87 31.58
N GLU A 58 33.01 4.69 32.18
CA GLU A 58 34.11 3.72 32.29
C GLU A 58 34.39 3.05 30.94
N LEU A 59 33.35 2.71 30.18
CA LEU A 59 33.47 2.08 28.85
C LEU A 59 34.19 2.98 27.84
N ASN A 60 34.03 4.31 27.93
CA ASN A 60 34.64 5.29 27.00
C ASN A 60 34.37 4.97 25.51
N GLU A 61 33.18 4.43 25.23
CA GLU A 61 32.75 4.10 23.87
C GLU A 61 32.43 5.37 23.07
N THR A 62 32.66 5.32 21.77
CA THR A 62 32.39 6.43 20.84
C THR A 62 31.46 6.01 19.73
N ALA A 63 30.77 6.98 19.13
CA ALA A 63 29.97 6.77 17.94
C ALA A 63 30.04 7.94 16.97
N ILE A 64 29.79 7.62 15.71
CA ILE A 64 29.63 8.57 14.61
C ILE A 64 28.22 8.43 14.07
N ILE A 65 27.41 9.46 14.25
CA ILE A 65 25.99 9.50 13.86
C ILE A 65 25.74 10.68 12.92
N ALA A 66 24.66 10.62 12.16
CA ALA A 66 24.18 11.77 11.41
C ALA A 66 22.67 11.76 11.27
N GLY A 67 22.08 12.95 11.16
CA GLY A 67 20.65 13.11 10.99
C GLY A 67 20.22 14.56 10.98
N ARG A 68 18.90 14.77 10.97
CA ARG A 68 18.27 16.08 10.93
C ARG A 68 18.19 16.69 12.33
N LEU A 69 18.57 17.95 12.46
CA LEU A 69 18.44 18.73 13.69
C LEU A 69 16.97 19.05 13.97
N MET A 70 16.36 18.33 14.92
CA MET A 70 14.94 18.46 15.26
C MET A 70 14.71 19.45 16.38
N THR A 71 15.55 19.45 17.41
CA THR A 71 15.47 20.41 18.52
C THR A 71 16.85 20.94 18.85
N LYS A 72 16.90 22.14 19.42
CA LYS A 72 18.14 22.80 19.84
C LYS A 72 17.83 23.74 20.99
N ARG A 73 18.56 23.60 22.09
CA ARG A 73 18.48 24.44 23.29
C ARG A 73 19.88 24.65 23.85
N GLY A 74 20.11 25.77 24.53
CA GLY A 74 21.43 26.06 25.11
C GLY A 74 21.68 27.56 25.24
N LYS A 75 22.62 27.91 26.10
CA LYS A 75 23.08 29.29 26.31
C LYS A 75 24.61 29.29 26.48
N GLY A 76 25.26 30.30 25.93
CA GLY A 76 26.71 30.49 26.08
C GLY A 76 27.52 29.39 25.40
N LYS A 77 28.30 28.63 26.19
CA LYS A 77 29.31 27.65 25.71
C LYS A 77 28.82 26.20 25.70
N VAL A 78 27.54 25.97 26.02
CA VAL A 78 26.95 24.63 26.14
C VAL A 78 25.59 24.61 25.46
N GLY A 79 25.33 23.54 24.70
CA GLY A 79 24.03 23.29 24.08
C GLY A 79 23.68 21.81 23.99
N PHE A 80 22.38 21.58 23.86
CA PHE A 80 21.76 20.27 23.64
C PHE A 80 20.91 20.33 22.38
N ALA A 81 20.85 19.23 21.66
CA ALA A 81 20.00 19.10 20.49
C ALA A 81 19.54 17.65 20.32
N HIS A 82 18.47 17.46 19.54
CA HIS A 82 18.06 16.14 19.08
C HIS A 82 18.33 16.02 17.59
N ILE A 83 18.97 14.92 17.22
CA ILE A 83 19.24 14.54 15.84
C ILE A 83 18.34 13.36 15.49
N GLN A 84 17.58 13.50 14.40
CA GLN A 84 16.69 12.45 13.88
C GLN A 84 17.31 11.75 12.69
N ASP A 85 17.49 10.45 12.80
CA ASP A 85 17.78 9.56 11.68
C ASP A 85 16.55 8.71 11.31
N ARG A 86 16.76 7.63 10.56
CA ARG A 86 15.69 6.74 10.11
C ARG A 86 14.99 6.03 11.27
N GLU A 87 15.73 5.68 12.32
CA GLU A 87 15.25 4.83 13.42
C GLU A 87 14.73 5.64 14.61
N GLY A 88 14.92 6.96 14.62
CA GLY A 88 14.42 7.83 15.66
C GLY A 88 15.33 8.99 16.00
N GLN A 89 15.19 9.52 17.21
CA GLN A 89 15.97 10.65 17.71
C GLN A 89 16.99 10.23 18.76
N ILE A 90 18.16 10.86 18.74
CA ILE A 90 19.16 10.77 19.82
C ILE A 90 19.63 12.17 20.22
N GLN A 91 19.86 12.37 21.51
CA GLN A 91 20.35 13.64 22.03
C GLN A 91 21.85 13.80 21.74
N ILE A 92 22.25 15.02 21.41
CA ILE A 92 23.66 15.43 21.35
C ILE A 92 23.91 16.51 22.40
N TYR A 93 25.08 16.43 23.03
CA TYR A 93 25.57 17.38 24.00
C TYR A 93 26.84 18.04 23.44
N VAL A 94 26.77 19.35 23.20
CA VAL A 94 27.84 20.09 22.53
C VAL A 94 28.40 21.13 23.48
N ARG A 95 29.68 21.03 23.80
CA ARG A 95 30.41 22.03 24.57
C ARG A 95 31.53 22.65 23.75
N LYS A 96 31.64 23.97 23.82
CA LYS A 96 32.65 24.74 23.09
C LYS A 96 34.09 24.33 23.41
N ASP A 97 34.36 23.96 24.65
CA ASP A 97 35.68 23.49 25.09
C ASP A 97 36.02 22.07 24.63
N ALA A 98 35.01 21.26 24.29
CA ALA A 98 35.21 19.91 23.75
C ALA A 98 35.39 19.92 22.23
N VAL A 99 34.58 20.69 21.49
CA VAL A 99 34.59 20.69 20.01
C VAL A 99 35.47 21.76 19.38
N GLY A 100 35.90 22.76 20.16
CA GLY A 100 36.63 23.93 19.68
C GLY A 100 35.74 25.04 19.12
N GLU A 101 36.34 26.20 18.84
CA GLU A 101 35.61 27.40 18.36
C GLU A 101 34.91 27.17 17.02
N GLU A 102 35.62 26.60 16.05
CA GLU A 102 35.12 26.43 14.67
C GLU A 102 33.90 25.50 14.62
N ASN A 103 33.98 24.32 15.24
CA ASN A 103 32.84 23.38 15.30
C ASN A 103 31.69 23.92 16.16
N TYR A 104 31.99 24.71 17.20
CA TYR A 104 30.94 25.31 18.01
C TYR A 104 30.17 26.40 17.24
N GLU A 105 30.83 27.14 16.35
CA GLU A 105 30.16 28.08 15.46
C GLU A 105 29.27 27.37 14.42
N ILE A 106 29.64 26.17 13.94
CA ILE A 106 28.73 25.31 13.15
C ILE A 106 27.46 25.03 13.96
N PHE A 107 27.62 24.51 15.18
CA PHE A 107 26.49 24.21 16.05
C PHE A 107 25.62 25.43 16.30
N LYS A 108 26.22 26.60 16.55
CA LYS A 108 25.51 27.86 16.83
C LYS A 108 24.74 28.36 15.61
N LYS A 109 25.33 28.32 14.41
CA LYS A 109 24.67 28.73 13.16
C LYS A 109 23.62 27.75 12.66
N ALA A 110 23.74 26.46 13.00
CA ALA A 110 22.80 25.42 12.59
C ALA A 110 21.35 25.77 12.99
N ASP A 111 20.44 25.62 12.03
CA ASP A 111 19.02 25.80 12.22
C ASP A 111 18.30 24.45 12.26
N LEU A 112 17.13 24.45 12.88
CA LEU A 112 16.22 23.32 12.83
C LEU A 112 15.96 22.93 11.37
N GLY A 113 16.05 21.64 11.07
CA GLY A 113 15.95 21.09 9.73
C GLY A 113 17.30 20.85 9.04
N ASP A 114 18.39 21.49 9.47
CA ASP A 114 19.73 21.21 8.94
C ASP A 114 20.15 19.77 9.25
N PHE A 115 21.00 19.17 8.41
CA PHE A 115 21.63 17.88 8.70
C PHE A 115 23.03 18.09 9.25
N LEU A 116 23.34 17.36 10.32
CA LEU A 116 24.64 17.38 10.98
C LEU A 116 25.18 15.94 11.11
N GLY A 117 26.51 15.82 10.99
CA GLY A 117 27.29 14.67 11.40
C GLY A 117 27.93 14.96 12.76
N ILE A 118 27.93 13.98 13.66
CA ILE A 118 28.40 14.11 15.03
C ILE A 118 29.29 12.91 15.34
N GLU A 119 30.50 13.21 15.78
CA GLU A 119 31.41 12.24 16.39
C GLU A 119 31.49 12.57 17.87
N GLY A 120 31.48 11.56 18.74
CA GLY A 120 31.56 11.81 20.17
C GLY A 120 31.49 10.57 21.05
N GLU A 121 31.63 10.83 22.35
CA GLU A 121 31.56 9.82 23.41
C GLU A 121 30.10 9.52 23.75
N ILE A 122 29.79 8.25 23.98
CA ILE A 122 28.49 7.84 24.51
C ILE A 122 28.43 8.23 25.98
N MET A 123 27.35 8.92 26.38
CA MET A 123 27.12 9.28 27.78
C MET A 123 25.63 9.23 28.14
N ARG A 124 25.34 9.28 29.43
CA ARG A 124 24.02 9.65 29.93
C ARG A 124 24.07 10.98 30.67
N THR A 125 23.06 11.80 30.43
CA THR A 125 22.88 13.05 31.21
C THR A 125 22.41 12.73 32.63
N ASP A 126 22.42 13.73 33.52
CA ASP A 126 21.89 13.58 34.88
C ASP A 126 20.40 13.22 34.90
N MET A 127 19.68 13.53 33.81
CA MET A 127 18.28 13.16 33.62
C MET A 127 18.10 11.73 33.07
N GLY A 128 19.18 10.95 32.95
CA GLY A 128 19.18 9.56 32.49
C GLY A 128 19.13 9.37 30.97
N GLU A 129 18.95 10.44 30.19
CA GLU A 129 18.83 10.36 28.73
C GLU A 129 20.18 10.04 28.06
N LEU A 130 20.20 8.98 27.23
CA LEU A 130 21.35 8.60 26.41
C LEU A 130 21.67 9.69 25.39
N SER A 131 22.93 10.11 25.35
CA SER A 131 23.40 11.27 24.57
C SER A 131 24.78 11.03 23.98
N ILE A 132 25.08 11.72 22.88
CA ILE A 132 26.44 11.80 22.33
C ILE A 132 27.09 13.10 22.78
N LYS A 133 28.15 13.01 23.58
CA LYS A 133 29.01 14.15 23.91
C LYS A 133 29.92 14.43 22.73
N ALA A 134 29.54 15.43 21.94
CA ALA A 134 30.22 15.73 20.69
C ALA A 134 31.68 16.15 20.93
N THR A 135 32.59 15.53 20.17
CA THR A 135 34.00 15.92 20.02
C THR A 135 34.23 16.59 18.66
N HIS A 136 33.43 16.25 17.65
CA HIS A 136 33.45 16.89 16.33
C HIS A 136 32.03 17.08 15.77
N LEU A 137 31.81 18.16 15.01
CA LEU A 137 30.58 18.39 14.27
C LEU A 137 30.89 18.70 12.81
N THR A 138 30.17 18.03 11.92
CA THR A 138 30.23 18.29 10.48
C THR A 138 28.87 18.81 10.00
N HIS A 139 28.85 19.95 9.31
CA HIS A 139 27.64 20.40 8.63
C HIS A 139 27.43 19.58 7.35
N LEU A 140 26.29 18.93 7.20
CA LEU A 140 26.03 18.03 6.07
C LEU A 140 25.07 18.62 5.04
N SER A 141 24.05 19.36 5.47
CA SER A 141 23.13 20.02 4.54
C SER A 141 22.37 21.14 5.22
N LYS A 142 22.37 22.33 4.63
CA LYS A 142 21.54 23.46 5.06
C LYS A 142 20.09 23.27 4.62
N ALA A 143 19.14 23.42 5.53
CA ALA A 143 17.73 23.58 5.22
C ALA A 143 17.43 25.06 4.95
N LEU A 144 17.07 25.37 3.70
CA LEU A 144 16.72 26.74 3.26
C LEU A 144 15.26 27.12 3.52
N ARG A 145 14.44 26.15 3.95
CA ARG A 145 13.08 26.36 4.45
C ARG A 145 13.00 25.86 5.89
N PRO A 146 12.25 26.53 6.76
CA PRO A 146 11.98 26.00 8.10
C PRO A 146 11.14 24.73 8.04
N LEU A 147 11.26 23.90 9.08
CA LEU A 147 10.33 22.80 9.31
C LEU A 147 8.94 23.35 9.67
N PRO A 148 7.86 22.57 9.44
CA PRO A 148 6.53 22.87 9.96
C PRO A 148 6.55 23.05 11.49
N GLU A 149 5.49 23.67 12.02
CA GLU A 149 5.38 23.93 13.46
C GLU A 149 5.49 22.64 14.29
N LYS A 150 6.25 22.71 15.40
CA LYS A 150 6.71 21.53 16.14
C LYS A 150 5.68 20.90 17.07
N PHE A 151 4.73 21.67 17.57
CA PHE A 151 3.94 21.24 18.73
C PHE A 151 2.75 20.35 18.38
N HIS A 152 2.23 20.47 17.15
CA HIS A 152 1.03 19.76 16.73
C HIS A 152 1.29 18.77 15.58
N GLY A 153 2.54 18.65 15.13
CA GLY A 153 2.85 17.94 13.88
C GLY A 153 2.28 18.67 12.66
N LEU A 154 2.32 18.03 11.51
CA LEU A 154 1.61 18.53 10.33
C LEU A 154 0.19 17.96 10.38
N THR A 155 -0.82 18.82 10.52
CA THR A 155 -2.23 18.42 10.69
C THR A 155 -3.10 18.68 9.46
N ASP A 156 -2.70 19.61 8.60
CA ASP A 156 -3.43 19.90 7.36
C ASP A 156 -3.34 18.72 6.39
N VAL A 157 -4.46 18.02 6.21
CA VAL A 157 -4.58 16.78 5.42
C VAL A 157 -4.11 16.98 3.98
N GLU A 158 -4.45 18.11 3.35
CA GLU A 158 -4.03 18.39 1.99
C GLU A 158 -2.49 18.56 1.90
N THR A 159 -1.89 19.29 2.84
CA THR A 159 -0.44 19.47 2.91
C THR A 159 0.27 18.15 3.23
N ILE A 160 -0.29 17.29 4.10
CA ILE A 160 0.26 15.96 4.40
C ILE A 160 0.46 15.18 3.10
N TYR A 161 -0.57 15.11 2.25
CA TYR A 161 -0.52 14.34 1.01
C TYR A 161 0.31 15.03 -0.09
N ARG A 162 0.19 16.35 -0.26
CA ARG A 162 0.97 17.09 -1.28
C ARG A 162 2.46 17.18 -0.94
N LYS A 163 2.79 17.24 0.34
CA LYS A 163 4.16 17.39 0.85
C LYS A 163 4.48 16.25 1.79
N ARG A 164 4.35 15.01 1.32
CA ARG A 164 4.66 13.80 2.09
C ARG A 164 6.01 13.85 2.79
N TYR A 165 7.02 14.45 2.15
CA TYR A 165 8.34 14.62 2.77
C TYR A 165 8.33 15.47 4.07
N LEU A 166 7.37 16.39 4.25
CA LEU A 166 7.16 17.11 5.51
C LEU A 166 6.40 16.28 6.54
N ASP A 167 5.37 15.55 6.10
CA ASP A 167 4.64 14.59 6.94
C ASP A 167 5.60 13.54 7.53
N LEU A 168 6.43 12.89 6.70
CA LEU A 168 7.43 11.91 7.15
C LEU A 168 8.48 12.47 8.13
N ILE A 169 8.71 13.79 8.13
CA ILE A 169 9.60 14.44 9.10
C ILE A 169 8.86 14.71 10.42
N SER A 170 7.63 15.21 10.33
CA SER A 170 6.87 15.73 11.47
C SER A 170 6.06 14.66 12.22
N ASN A 171 5.54 13.67 11.49
CA ASN A 171 4.60 12.67 11.99
C ASN A 171 5.28 11.29 11.94
N ARG A 172 5.83 10.85 13.09
CA ARG A 172 6.55 9.57 13.16
C ARG A 172 5.64 8.38 12.86
N GLU A 173 4.37 8.47 13.24
CA GLU A 173 3.38 7.43 12.96
C GLU A 173 3.21 7.20 11.44
N SER A 174 3.09 8.27 10.64
CA SER A 174 3.07 8.17 9.17
C SER A 174 4.31 7.46 8.64
N PHE A 175 5.50 7.82 9.14
CA PHE A 175 6.76 7.19 8.74
C PHE A 175 6.76 5.67 9.05
N GLU A 176 6.36 5.29 10.27
CA GLU A 176 6.30 3.87 10.68
C GLU A 176 5.25 3.09 9.89
N ARG A 177 4.15 3.73 9.50
CA ARG A 177 3.13 3.11 8.63
C ARG A 177 3.71 2.71 7.28
N PHE A 178 4.53 3.56 6.66
CA PHE A 178 5.20 3.22 5.39
C PHE A 178 6.32 2.18 5.55
N VAL A 179 7.03 2.17 6.68
CA VAL A 179 7.96 1.08 7.01
C VAL A 179 7.20 -0.24 7.15
N THR A 180 6.05 -0.21 7.83
CA THR A 180 5.17 -1.37 8.02
C THR A 180 4.62 -1.87 6.69
N ARG A 181 4.21 -0.97 5.79
CA ARG A 181 3.85 -1.33 4.41
C ARG A 181 4.95 -2.13 3.71
N SER A 182 6.20 -1.66 3.78
CA SER A 182 7.33 -2.39 3.19
C SER A 182 7.53 -3.76 3.83
N LYS A 183 7.33 -3.89 5.14
CA LYS A 183 7.37 -5.17 5.86
C LYS A 183 6.28 -6.12 5.37
N ILE A 184 5.02 -5.68 5.34
CA ILE A 184 3.86 -6.47 4.86
C ILE A 184 4.14 -7.04 3.47
N ILE A 185 4.53 -6.19 2.51
CA ILE A 185 4.81 -6.64 1.14
C ILE A 185 5.97 -7.65 1.11
N SER A 186 6.99 -7.46 1.94
CA SER A 186 8.13 -8.38 2.01
C SER A 186 7.74 -9.75 2.61
N GLU A 187 6.81 -9.78 3.56
CA GLU A 187 6.32 -11.02 4.18
C GLU A 187 5.38 -11.77 3.24
N ILE A 188 4.55 -11.06 2.46
CA ILE A 188 3.73 -11.68 1.41
C ILE A 188 4.62 -12.39 0.39
N ARG A 189 5.70 -11.74 -0.07
CA ARG A 189 6.70 -12.39 -0.93
C ARG A 189 7.29 -13.62 -0.28
N ARG A 190 7.79 -13.51 0.96
CA ARG A 190 8.38 -14.64 1.70
C ARG A 190 7.42 -15.82 1.83
N TYR A 191 6.14 -15.55 2.10
CA TYR A 191 5.12 -16.58 2.20
C TYR A 191 4.96 -17.33 0.87
N LEU A 192 4.80 -16.60 -0.24
CA LEU A 192 4.62 -17.19 -1.56
C LEU A 192 5.87 -17.90 -2.08
N ASP A 193 7.05 -17.29 -1.92
CA ASP A 193 8.35 -17.90 -2.23
C ASP A 193 8.52 -19.22 -1.46
N GLY A 194 8.14 -19.23 -0.18
CA GLY A 194 8.16 -20.42 0.68
C GLY A 194 7.22 -21.53 0.23
N GLN A 195 6.16 -21.19 -0.52
CA GLN A 195 5.20 -22.11 -1.13
C GLN A 195 5.56 -22.48 -2.59
N GLY A 196 6.70 -22.01 -3.08
CA GLY A 196 7.21 -22.33 -4.42
C GLY A 196 6.54 -21.57 -5.56
N PHE A 197 5.90 -20.43 -5.30
CA PHE A 197 5.47 -19.53 -6.35
C PHE A 197 6.66 -18.72 -6.89
N LEU A 198 6.65 -18.44 -8.19
CA LEU A 198 7.65 -17.60 -8.84
C LEU A 198 7.11 -16.17 -9.05
N GLU A 199 7.82 -15.16 -8.53
CA GLU A 199 7.53 -13.77 -8.86
C GLU A 199 7.91 -13.49 -10.32
N VAL A 200 6.98 -12.90 -11.07
CA VAL A 200 7.15 -12.53 -12.48
C VAL A 200 6.73 -11.08 -12.71
N GLU A 201 7.10 -10.52 -13.86
CA GLU A 201 6.69 -9.19 -14.29
C GLU A 201 6.06 -9.27 -15.69
N THR A 202 4.78 -8.91 -15.79
CA THR A 202 4.03 -8.85 -17.05
C THR A 202 3.93 -7.42 -17.58
N PRO A 203 3.57 -7.21 -18.87
CA PRO A 203 3.46 -5.87 -19.44
C PRO A 203 2.51 -4.95 -18.65
N VAL A 204 2.92 -3.68 -18.48
CA VAL A 204 2.09 -2.60 -17.93
C VAL A 204 1.23 -1.94 -19.02
N LEU A 205 1.75 -1.91 -20.25
CA LEU A 205 1.05 -1.38 -21.42
C LEU A 205 0.47 -2.55 -22.22
N HIS A 206 -0.84 -2.55 -22.43
CA HIS A 206 -1.55 -3.54 -23.22
C HIS A 206 -2.10 -2.91 -24.51
N ASN A 207 -2.35 -3.74 -25.52
CA ASN A 207 -3.05 -3.29 -26.74
C ASN A 207 -4.56 -3.17 -26.49
N GLU A 208 -5.11 -4.02 -25.62
CA GLU A 208 -6.50 -4.03 -25.21
C GLU A 208 -6.60 -4.20 -23.70
N ALA A 209 -7.61 -3.59 -23.07
CA ALA A 209 -7.85 -3.75 -21.64
C ALA A 209 -8.60 -5.06 -21.40
N GLY A 210 -8.18 -5.83 -20.39
CA GLY A 210 -8.80 -7.10 -20.03
C GLY A 210 -8.39 -7.57 -18.64
N GLY A 211 -9.00 -8.66 -18.17
CA GLY A 211 -8.76 -9.26 -16.86
C GLY A 211 -9.54 -8.62 -15.69
N ALA A 212 -10.29 -7.55 -15.94
CA ALA A 212 -11.21 -6.95 -14.97
C ALA A 212 -12.30 -6.14 -15.70
N ALA A 213 -13.38 -5.79 -14.99
CA ALA A 213 -14.33 -4.77 -15.42
C ALA A 213 -13.87 -3.43 -14.84
N ALA A 214 -13.32 -2.55 -15.70
CA ALA A 214 -12.85 -1.23 -15.30
C ALA A 214 -12.55 -0.37 -16.53
N ARG A 215 -12.71 0.95 -16.41
CA ARG A 215 -12.32 1.89 -17.46
C ARG A 215 -10.78 2.05 -17.49
N PRO A 216 -10.10 1.82 -18.63
CA PRO A 216 -8.64 1.97 -18.69
C PRO A 216 -8.20 3.42 -18.88
N PHE A 217 -6.93 3.70 -18.57
CA PHE A 217 -6.21 4.87 -19.10
C PHE A 217 -5.67 4.55 -20.48
N ILE A 218 -5.93 5.45 -21.44
CA ILE A 218 -5.47 5.32 -22.83
C ILE A 218 -4.22 6.17 -23.03
N THR A 219 -3.25 5.65 -23.77
CA THR A 219 -2.02 6.33 -24.17
C THR A 219 -1.65 5.99 -25.61
N HIS A 220 -0.59 6.62 -26.14
CA HIS A 220 -0.19 6.45 -27.53
C HIS A 220 1.32 6.21 -27.67
N HIS A 221 1.69 5.14 -28.37
CA HIS A 221 3.08 4.81 -28.65
C HIS A 221 3.56 5.48 -29.96
N ASN A 222 4.11 6.69 -29.85
CA ASN A 222 4.51 7.53 -31.00
C ASN A 222 5.31 6.82 -32.10
N ALA A 223 6.31 6.00 -31.76
CA ALA A 223 7.19 5.41 -32.78
C ALA A 223 6.54 4.27 -33.59
N GLN A 224 5.52 3.61 -33.03
CA GLN A 224 4.76 2.53 -33.68
C GLN A 224 3.42 3.04 -34.20
N ASN A 225 3.02 4.25 -33.82
CA ASN A 225 1.74 4.87 -34.16
C ASN A 225 0.55 3.95 -33.81
N ILE A 226 0.56 3.42 -32.59
CA ILE A 226 -0.51 2.57 -32.04
C ILE A 226 -1.02 3.17 -30.73
N ASP A 227 -2.32 3.04 -30.48
CA ASP A 227 -2.89 3.30 -29.17
C ASP A 227 -2.66 2.11 -28.26
N MET A 228 -2.45 2.40 -26.98
CA MET A 228 -2.24 1.40 -25.93
C MET A 228 -3.05 1.81 -24.70
N VAL A 229 -3.21 0.88 -23.78
CA VAL A 229 -3.84 1.13 -22.48
C VAL A 229 -2.90 0.76 -21.34
N LEU A 230 -3.02 1.45 -20.22
CA LEU A 230 -2.45 0.95 -18.96
C LEU A 230 -3.31 -0.21 -18.47
N ARG A 231 -2.65 -1.27 -18.00
CA ARG A 231 -3.32 -2.48 -17.51
C ARG A 231 -4.31 -2.20 -16.37
N ILE A 232 -5.47 -2.84 -16.44
CA ILE A 232 -6.52 -2.82 -15.39
C ILE A 232 -6.49 -4.07 -14.49
N ALA A 233 -5.71 -5.08 -14.89
CA ALA A 233 -5.41 -6.34 -14.19
C ALA A 233 -4.13 -6.95 -14.77
N THR A 234 -3.52 -7.93 -14.09
CA THR A 234 -2.40 -8.74 -14.64
C THR A 234 -2.85 -10.10 -15.19
N GLU A 235 -4.12 -10.43 -14.98
CA GLU A 235 -4.70 -11.78 -15.09
C GLU A 235 -4.41 -12.47 -16.42
N LEU A 236 -4.75 -11.83 -17.55
CA LEU A 236 -4.66 -12.49 -18.85
C LEU A 236 -3.22 -12.87 -19.23
N HIS A 237 -2.22 -12.10 -18.79
CA HIS A 237 -0.82 -12.41 -19.06
C HIS A 237 -0.29 -13.48 -18.12
N LEU A 238 -0.68 -13.46 -16.83
CA LEU A 238 -0.29 -14.49 -15.88
C LEU A 238 -0.88 -15.86 -16.27
N LYS A 239 -2.10 -15.91 -16.78
CA LYS A 239 -2.69 -17.14 -17.35
C LYS A 239 -1.93 -17.66 -18.56
N ARG A 240 -1.42 -16.79 -19.45
CA ARG A 240 -0.54 -17.21 -20.55
C ARG A 240 0.75 -17.88 -20.04
N LEU A 241 1.27 -17.47 -18.88
CA LEU A 241 2.42 -18.14 -18.24
C LEU A 241 2.04 -19.52 -17.69
N ILE A 242 0.81 -19.70 -17.20
CA ILE A 242 0.28 -21.00 -16.80
C ILE A 242 0.15 -21.93 -18.01
N VAL A 243 -0.37 -21.45 -19.15
CA VAL A 243 -0.33 -22.17 -20.44
C VAL A 243 1.10 -22.55 -20.81
N GLY A 244 2.05 -21.64 -20.58
CA GLY A 244 3.49 -21.88 -20.78
C GLY A 244 4.13 -22.89 -19.83
N GLY A 245 3.39 -23.43 -18.85
CA GLY A 245 3.86 -24.48 -17.94
C GLY A 245 4.60 -23.97 -16.71
N MET A 246 4.42 -22.70 -16.32
CA MET A 246 5.09 -22.15 -15.12
C MET A 246 4.45 -22.59 -13.80
N GLU A 247 3.24 -23.18 -13.85
CA GLU A 247 2.45 -23.81 -12.77
C GLU A 247 2.11 -22.95 -11.54
N ARG A 248 3.04 -22.16 -10.98
CA ARG A 248 2.83 -21.31 -9.81
C ARG A 248 3.53 -19.96 -10.03
N VAL A 249 2.75 -18.93 -10.34
CA VAL A 249 3.28 -17.58 -10.58
C VAL A 249 2.53 -16.56 -9.74
N TYR A 250 3.21 -15.48 -9.38
CA TYR A 250 2.55 -14.29 -8.84
C TYR A 250 3.22 -13.01 -9.35
N GLU A 251 2.46 -11.92 -9.36
CA GLU A 251 2.99 -10.58 -9.60
C GLU A 251 2.44 -9.61 -8.55
N ILE A 252 3.33 -8.87 -7.88
CA ILE A 252 2.96 -7.69 -7.08
C ILE A 252 3.21 -6.45 -7.94
N GLY A 253 2.14 -5.86 -8.46
CA GLY A 253 2.24 -4.84 -9.49
C GLY A 253 1.28 -3.68 -9.30
N ARG A 254 1.54 -2.59 -10.05
CA ARG A 254 0.61 -1.46 -10.16
C ARG A 254 -0.50 -1.80 -11.15
N ILE A 255 -1.72 -1.52 -10.75
CA ILE A 255 -2.93 -1.55 -11.58
C ILE A 255 -3.43 -0.11 -11.75
N PHE A 256 -3.99 0.19 -12.93
CA PHE A 256 -4.44 1.53 -13.29
C PHE A 256 -5.90 1.48 -13.73
N ARG A 257 -6.79 2.17 -13.01
CA ARG A 257 -8.20 2.26 -13.35
C ARG A 257 -8.63 3.73 -13.40
N ASN A 258 -9.24 4.13 -14.50
CA ASN A 258 -9.64 5.50 -14.79
C ASN A 258 -11.01 5.79 -14.16
N GLU A 259 -11.01 5.74 -12.83
CA GLU A 259 -12.18 5.81 -11.97
C GLU A 259 -12.09 7.01 -11.00
N GLY A 260 -13.17 7.24 -10.26
CA GLY A 260 -13.18 8.23 -9.19
C GLY A 260 -12.19 7.90 -8.07
N MET A 261 -11.86 8.92 -7.27
CA MET A 261 -11.09 8.73 -6.04
C MET A 261 -11.97 8.92 -4.82
N ASP A 262 -11.87 8.01 -3.86
CA ASP A 262 -12.57 8.10 -2.58
C ASP A 262 -11.63 7.69 -1.42
N ALA A 263 -12.20 7.27 -0.29
CA ALA A 263 -11.43 6.81 0.86
C ALA A 263 -10.67 5.50 0.59
N THR A 264 -11.13 4.66 -0.34
CA THR A 264 -10.60 3.30 -0.61
C THR A 264 -10.09 3.12 -2.04
N HIS A 265 -10.27 4.10 -2.93
CA HIS A 265 -9.88 4.06 -4.34
C HIS A 265 -8.86 5.14 -4.70
N ASN A 266 -7.79 4.73 -5.36
CA ASN A 266 -6.81 5.59 -6.01
C ASN A 266 -6.63 5.11 -7.46
N PRO A 267 -6.48 6.00 -8.46
CA PRO A 267 -6.49 5.61 -9.88
C PRO A 267 -5.33 4.68 -10.27
N GLU A 268 -4.28 4.67 -9.47
CA GLU A 268 -3.21 3.69 -9.52
C GLU A 268 -3.05 3.04 -8.14
N PHE A 269 -3.11 1.70 -8.06
CA PHE A 269 -3.06 0.97 -6.80
C PHE A 269 -2.29 -0.34 -6.93
N THR A 270 -1.78 -0.85 -5.82
CA THR A 270 -0.98 -2.08 -5.80
C THR A 270 -1.90 -3.27 -5.58
N SER A 271 -1.85 -4.22 -6.50
CA SER A 271 -2.47 -5.53 -6.37
C SER A 271 -1.38 -6.59 -6.28
N ILE A 272 -1.72 -7.74 -5.70
CA ILE A 272 -1.04 -8.99 -5.99
C ILE A 272 -2.01 -9.88 -6.74
N GLU A 273 -1.55 -10.49 -7.83
CA GLU A 273 -2.26 -11.59 -8.46
C GLU A 273 -1.41 -12.86 -8.42
N VAL A 274 -2.05 -13.99 -8.14
CA VAL A 274 -1.42 -15.31 -7.93
C VAL A 274 -2.18 -16.35 -8.72
N TYR A 275 -1.48 -17.24 -9.42
CA TYR A 275 -2.08 -18.35 -10.16
C TYR A 275 -1.37 -19.66 -9.85
N GLN A 276 -2.15 -20.69 -9.55
CA GLN A 276 -1.69 -22.03 -9.24
C GLN A 276 -2.41 -23.06 -10.13
N ALA A 277 -1.65 -23.72 -11.00
CA ALA A 277 -2.12 -24.87 -11.75
C ALA A 277 -2.47 -26.04 -10.83
N TYR A 278 -3.42 -26.84 -11.28
CA TYR A 278 -4.02 -28.00 -10.62
C TYR A 278 -4.71 -27.69 -9.28
N ALA A 279 -5.04 -26.42 -9.03
CA ALA A 279 -5.81 -25.96 -7.88
C ALA A 279 -7.22 -25.52 -8.30
N ASP A 280 -8.12 -25.43 -7.32
CA ASP A 280 -9.44 -24.82 -7.45
C ASP A 280 -9.63 -23.66 -6.46
N PHE A 281 -10.80 -23.00 -6.51
CA PHE A 281 -11.11 -21.87 -5.63
C PHE A 281 -11.06 -22.20 -4.12
N GLN A 282 -11.19 -23.46 -3.69
CA GLN A 282 -11.08 -23.83 -2.27
C GLN A 282 -9.62 -23.82 -1.82
N ASP A 283 -8.71 -24.33 -2.66
CA ASP A 283 -7.26 -24.21 -2.42
C ASP A 283 -6.86 -22.72 -2.33
N ILE A 284 -7.50 -21.89 -3.16
CA ILE A 284 -7.24 -20.45 -3.16
C ILE A 284 -7.83 -19.74 -1.93
N MET A 285 -8.94 -20.21 -1.34
CA MET A 285 -9.41 -19.71 -0.03
C MET A 285 -8.35 -19.95 1.05
N ASP A 286 -7.78 -21.16 1.11
CA ASP A 286 -6.74 -21.52 2.08
C ASP A 286 -5.46 -20.69 1.84
N LEU A 287 -5.07 -20.50 0.58
CA LEU A 287 -3.94 -19.64 0.20
C LEU A 287 -4.15 -18.19 0.64
N THR A 288 -5.34 -17.64 0.39
CA THR A 288 -5.71 -16.26 0.73
C THR A 288 -5.67 -16.03 2.24
N GLU A 289 -6.28 -16.94 3.00
CA GLU A 289 -6.25 -16.92 4.47
C GLU A 289 -4.80 -16.94 4.97
N GLY A 290 -3.96 -17.84 4.45
CA GLY A 290 -2.56 -17.96 4.84
C GLY A 290 -1.70 -16.73 4.51
N ILE A 291 -1.88 -16.10 3.33
CA ILE A 291 -1.19 -14.85 2.96
C ILE A 291 -1.50 -13.75 3.98
N ILE A 292 -2.79 -13.56 4.27
CA ILE A 292 -3.28 -12.48 5.14
C ILE A 292 -2.85 -12.72 6.59
N GLN A 293 -3.01 -13.94 7.11
CA GLN A 293 -2.58 -14.32 8.45
C GLN A 293 -1.07 -14.16 8.62
N HIS A 294 -0.27 -14.59 7.64
CA HIS A 294 1.19 -14.46 7.69
C HIS A 294 1.62 -12.99 7.75
N ALA A 295 1.02 -12.14 6.92
CA ALA A 295 1.26 -10.70 6.95
C ALA A 295 0.84 -10.07 8.30
N ALA A 296 -0.33 -10.44 8.83
CA ALA A 296 -0.83 -9.94 10.12
C ALA A 296 0.09 -10.32 11.29
N VAL A 297 0.55 -11.57 11.35
CA VAL A 297 1.50 -12.04 12.39
C VAL A 297 2.76 -11.19 12.42
N SER A 298 3.27 -10.80 11.25
CA SER A 298 4.49 -10.00 11.17
C SER A 298 4.33 -8.58 11.72
N VAL A 299 3.11 -8.04 11.79
CA VAL A 299 2.85 -6.65 12.18
C VAL A 299 2.19 -6.56 13.55
N ASN A 300 1.15 -7.36 13.78
CA ASN A 300 0.28 -7.28 14.95
C ASN A 300 0.45 -8.45 15.93
N GLY A 301 1.20 -9.50 15.55
CA GLY A 301 1.32 -10.75 16.31
C GLY A 301 0.24 -11.78 15.96
N ASP A 302 0.17 -12.88 16.70
CA ASP A 302 -0.70 -14.03 16.45
C ASP A 302 -2.15 -13.89 16.97
N GLY A 303 -2.48 -12.73 17.52
CA GLY A 303 -3.82 -12.40 18.03
C GLY A 303 -4.74 -11.74 16.98
N PRO A 304 -5.93 -11.32 17.40
CA PRO A 304 -6.81 -10.53 16.55
C PRO A 304 -6.22 -9.15 16.25
N VAL A 305 -6.66 -8.55 15.14
CA VAL A 305 -6.28 -7.19 14.74
C VAL A 305 -7.36 -6.22 15.20
N ASN A 306 -6.97 -5.09 15.79
CA ASN A 306 -7.90 -4.00 16.03
C ASN A 306 -7.98 -3.12 14.78
N TYR A 307 -9.18 -2.87 14.28
CA TYR A 307 -9.43 -1.91 13.22
C TYR A 307 -10.61 -1.03 13.60
N GLN A 308 -10.33 0.27 13.79
CA GLN A 308 -11.30 1.30 14.14
C GLN A 308 -12.11 0.95 15.40
N GLY A 309 -11.45 0.36 16.41
CA GLY A 309 -12.07 -0.07 17.65
C GLY A 309 -12.82 -1.40 17.56
N THR A 310 -12.85 -2.04 16.39
CA THR A 310 -13.45 -3.36 16.19
C THR A 310 -12.36 -4.43 16.22
N GLU A 311 -12.59 -5.51 16.97
CA GLU A 311 -11.70 -6.68 16.98
C GLU A 311 -11.99 -7.59 15.78
N ILE A 312 -11.01 -7.73 14.90
CA ILE A 312 -11.06 -8.55 13.68
C ILE A 312 -10.29 -9.84 13.94
N LYS A 313 -11.00 -10.97 13.91
CA LYS A 313 -10.48 -12.30 14.19
C LYS A 313 -9.72 -12.88 13.00
N ILE A 314 -8.69 -12.16 12.56
CA ILE A 314 -7.87 -12.56 11.41
C ILE A 314 -7.06 -13.83 11.68
N ASN A 315 -6.86 -14.15 12.96
CA ASN A 315 -6.14 -15.31 13.46
C ASN A 315 -7.03 -16.57 13.62
N GLU A 316 -8.32 -16.48 13.30
CA GLU A 316 -9.24 -17.63 13.25
C GLU A 316 -9.54 -17.99 11.78
N PRO A 317 -10.02 -19.22 11.49
CA PRO A 317 -10.45 -19.60 10.15
C PRO A 317 -11.56 -18.68 9.63
N PHE A 318 -11.47 -18.25 8.37
CA PHE A 318 -12.41 -17.30 7.79
C PHE A 318 -13.76 -17.99 7.51
N LYS A 319 -14.87 -17.28 7.74
CA LYS A 319 -16.21 -17.80 7.46
C LYS A 319 -16.36 -18.03 5.96
N ARG A 320 -16.99 -19.12 5.55
CA ARG A 320 -17.37 -19.39 4.15
C ARG A 320 -18.90 -19.39 4.04
N VAL A 321 -19.45 -18.63 3.11
CA VAL A 321 -20.90 -18.55 2.89
C VAL A 321 -21.23 -18.40 1.41
N HIS A 322 -22.24 -19.11 0.93
CA HIS A 322 -22.71 -18.91 -0.44
C HIS A 322 -23.47 -17.58 -0.54
N MET A 323 -23.30 -16.84 -1.63
CA MET A 323 -23.93 -15.52 -1.84
C MET A 323 -25.45 -15.59 -1.64
N VAL A 324 -26.11 -16.58 -2.25
CA VAL A 324 -27.57 -16.77 -2.11
C VAL A 324 -28.00 -17.07 -0.68
N ASP A 325 -27.22 -17.86 0.07
CA ASP A 325 -27.55 -18.16 1.46
C ASP A 325 -27.45 -16.92 2.34
N ALA A 326 -26.43 -16.08 2.11
CA ALA A 326 -26.26 -14.82 2.82
C ALA A 326 -27.42 -13.84 2.53
N ILE A 327 -27.85 -13.74 1.26
CA ILE A 327 -29.03 -12.93 0.87
C ILE A 327 -30.28 -13.47 1.56
N LYS A 328 -30.49 -14.79 1.55
CA LYS A 328 -31.66 -15.43 2.14
C LYS A 328 -31.74 -15.22 3.65
N GLU A 329 -30.62 -15.33 4.35
CA GLU A 329 -30.54 -15.09 5.80
C GLU A 329 -31.02 -13.68 6.18
N ILE A 330 -30.66 -12.66 5.40
CA ILE A 330 -30.96 -11.25 5.70
C ILE A 330 -32.33 -10.82 5.16
N THR A 331 -32.67 -11.23 3.94
CA THR A 331 -33.83 -10.68 3.20
C THR A 331 -35.04 -11.61 3.17
N SER A 332 -34.86 -12.88 3.55
CA SER A 332 -35.79 -14.00 3.35
C SER A 332 -36.12 -14.33 1.89
N VAL A 333 -35.45 -13.71 0.90
CA VAL A 333 -35.62 -14.03 -0.52
C VAL A 333 -34.75 -15.23 -0.89
N ASP A 334 -35.33 -16.21 -1.56
CA ASP A 334 -34.67 -17.48 -1.87
C ASP A 334 -34.33 -17.59 -3.37
N PHE A 335 -33.13 -17.14 -3.74
CA PHE A 335 -32.65 -17.23 -5.12
C PHE A 335 -32.15 -18.62 -5.53
N TRP A 336 -32.23 -19.63 -4.65
CA TRP A 336 -32.00 -21.02 -5.07
C TRP A 336 -33.12 -21.53 -5.98
N GLN A 337 -34.32 -20.97 -5.85
CA GLN A 337 -35.46 -21.32 -6.68
C GLN A 337 -35.25 -20.82 -8.11
N ASP A 338 -35.66 -21.63 -9.09
CA ASP A 338 -35.69 -21.17 -10.48
C ASP A 338 -36.73 -20.06 -10.64
N MET A 339 -36.32 -18.97 -11.26
CA MET A 339 -37.17 -17.82 -11.54
C MET A 339 -36.74 -17.13 -12.84
N SER A 340 -37.66 -16.40 -13.46
CA SER A 340 -37.37 -15.57 -14.61
C SER A 340 -36.70 -14.25 -14.19
N PHE A 341 -36.06 -13.56 -15.13
CA PHE A 341 -35.54 -12.22 -14.88
C PHE A 341 -36.64 -11.24 -14.44
N GLU A 342 -37.84 -11.33 -15.01
CA GLU A 342 -38.98 -10.49 -14.64
C GLU A 342 -39.42 -10.74 -13.19
N GLU A 343 -39.40 -11.99 -12.73
CA GLU A 343 -39.71 -12.35 -11.34
C GLU A 343 -38.63 -11.81 -10.38
N ALA A 344 -37.35 -11.98 -10.73
CA ALA A 344 -36.24 -11.42 -9.95
C ALA A 344 -36.29 -9.87 -9.91
N ALA A 345 -36.58 -9.22 -11.04
CA ALA A 345 -36.70 -7.78 -11.12
C ALA A 345 -37.93 -7.25 -10.33
N ALA A 346 -39.00 -8.03 -10.25
CA ALA A 346 -40.14 -7.70 -9.38
C ALA A 346 -39.74 -7.74 -7.90
N LEU A 347 -38.96 -8.73 -7.48
CA LEU A 347 -38.40 -8.81 -6.12
C LEU A 347 -37.48 -7.63 -5.83
N ALA A 348 -36.59 -7.28 -6.76
CA ALA A 348 -35.71 -6.10 -6.64
C ALA A 348 -36.53 -4.83 -6.43
N LYS A 349 -37.59 -4.63 -7.23
CA LYS A 349 -38.49 -3.50 -7.09
C LYS A 349 -39.23 -3.47 -5.75
N GLU A 350 -39.69 -4.63 -5.26
CA GLU A 350 -40.35 -4.76 -3.95
C GLU A 350 -39.39 -4.37 -2.82
N LYS A 351 -38.16 -4.87 -2.89
CA LYS A 351 -37.10 -4.65 -1.90
C LYS A 351 -36.35 -3.34 -2.08
N LYS A 352 -36.65 -2.59 -3.16
CA LYS A 352 -36.03 -1.31 -3.55
C LYS A 352 -34.54 -1.41 -3.91
N VAL A 353 -34.11 -2.56 -4.42
CA VAL A 353 -32.77 -2.76 -4.98
C VAL A 353 -32.70 -2.03 -6.33
N PRO A 354 -31.74 -1.12 -6.54
CA PRO A 354 -31.56 -0.47 -7.83
C PRO A 354 -31.07 -1.50 -8.87
N LEU A 355 -31.61 -1.42 -10.08
CA LEU A 355 -31.16 -2.24 -11.22
C LEU A 355 -30.73 -1.35 -12.37
N GLU A 356 -29.63 -1.70 -13.02
CA GLU A 356 -29.11 -0.99 -14.17
C GLU A 356 -29.76 -1.44 -15.48
N LYS A 357 -29.67 -0.61 -16.52
CA LYS A 357 -30.29 -0.89 -17.83
C LYS A 357 -29.68 -2.12 -18.52
N HIS A 358 -28.40 -2.37 -18.28
CA HIS A 358 -27.69 -3.49 -18.88
C HIS A 358 -27.91 -4.81 -18.11
N PHE A 359 -28.56 -4.76 -16.94
CA PHE A 359 -28.94 -5.97 -16.19
C PHE A 359 -30.05 -6.70 -16.95
N THR A 360 -29.72 -7.87 -17.47
CA THR A 360 -30.62 -8.67 -18.33
C THR A 360 -30.83 -10.10 -17.85
N GLU A 361 -30.21 -10.46 -16.72
CA GLU A 361 -30.20 -11.84 -16.20
C GLU A 361 -30.45 -11.85 -14.69
N VAL A 362 -31.01 -12.96 -14.19
CA VAL A 362 -31.25 -13.17 -12.75
C VAL A 362 -29.97 -13.01 -11.93
N GLY A 363 -28.82 -13.43 -12.49
CA GLY A 363 -27.52 -13.27 -11.84
C GLY A 363 -27.16 -11.83 -11.49
N HIS A 364 -27.49 -10.86 -12.35
CA HIS A 364 -27.26 -9.44 -12.05
C HIS A 364 -28.10 -8.98 -10.86
N VAL A 365 -29.34 -9.46 -10.77
CA VAL A 365 -30.24 -9.15 -9.65
C VAL A 365 -29.72 -9.75 -8.35
N ILE A 366 -29.25 -11.01 -8.38
CA ILE A 366 -28.65 -11.66 -7.20
C ILE A 366 -27.47 -10.85 -6.68
N ASN A 367 -26.55 -10.43 -7.57
CA ASN A 367 -25.40 -9.61 -7.19
C ASN A 367 -25.83 -8.27 -6.58
N ALA A 368 -26.79 -7.57 -7.20
CA ALA A 368 -27.31 -6.31 -6.67
C ALA A 368 -27.99 -6.46 -5.29
N PHE A 369 -28.66 -7.59 -5.03
CA PHE A 369 -29.19 -7.91 -3.71
C PHE A 369 -28.09 -8.13 -2.66
N PHE A 370 -27.00 -8.78 -3.06
CA PHE A 370 -25.85 -8.98 -2.19
C PHE A 370 -25.22 -7.64 -1.80
N GLU A 371 -24.93 -6.77 -2.78
CA GLU A 371 -24.34 -5.45 -2.55
C GLU A 371 -25.24 -4.57 -1.66
N GLU A 372 -26.56 -4.55 -1.92
CA GLU A 372 -27.50 -3.71 -1.17
C GLU A 372 -27.73 -4.18 0.28
N PHE A 373 -27.78 -5.49 0.53
CA PHE A 373 -28.24 -6.01 1.83
C PHE A 373 -27.19 -6.75 2.64
N VAL A 374 -26.20 -7.34 1.99
CA VAL A 374 -25.28 -8.29 2.64
C VAL A 374 -23.92 -7.66 2.89
N GLU A 375 -23.34 -6.95 1.92
CA GLU A 375 -21.96 -6.42 2.00
C GLU A 375 -21.71 -5.64 3.30
N GLU A 376 -22.61 -4.72 3.67
CA GLU A 376 -22.49 -3.89 4.88
C GLU A 376 -22.57 -4.68 6.20
N THR A 377 -22.99 -5.95 6.17
CA THR A 377 -23.07 -6.81 7.36
C THR A 377 -21.78 -7.61 7.60
N LEU A 378 -20.88 -7.67 6.61
CA LEU A 378 -19.70 -8.54 6.63
C LEU A 378 -18.54 -7.87 7.38
N ILE A 379 -18.58 -7.95 8.71
CA ILE A 379 -17.56 -7.37 9.61
C ILE A 379 -16.33 -8.28 9.75
N GLN A 380 -16.54 -9.54 10.10
CA GLN A 380 -15.46 -10.53 10.26
C GLN A 380 -15.01 -11.07 8.89
N PRO A 381 -13.77 -11.58 8.77
CA PRO A 381 -13.29 -12.18 7.53
C PRO A 381 -14.23 -13.27 7.02
N THR A 382 -14.84 -13.01 5.87
CA THR A 382 -15.87 -13.86 5.27
C THR A 382 -15.62 -14.01 3.78
N PHE A 383 -15.34 -15.24 3.36
CA PHE A 383 -15.40 -15.63 1.96
C PHE A 383 -16.87 -15.80 1.54
N VAL A 384 -17.31 -14.94 0.63
CA VAL A 384 -18.60 -15.08 -0.05
C VAL A 384 -18.33 -15.76 -1.37
N TYR A 385 -18.92 -16.92 -1.62
CA TYR A 385 -18.69 -17.70 -2.84
C TYR A 385 -19.98 -17.99 -3.61
N GLY A 386 -19.83 -18.50 -4.84
CA GLY A 386 -20.97 -18.83 -5.70
C GLY A 386 -21.52 -17.60 -6.40
N HIS A 387 -20.64 -16.75 -6.92
CA HIS A 387 -21.05 -15.58 -7.69
C HIS A 387 -21.73 -16.03 -8.99
N PRO A 388 -22.81 -15.35 -9.42
CA PRO A 388 -23.49 -15.68 -10.67
C PRO A 388 -22.58 -15.60 -11.89
N VAL A 389 -22.84 -16.44 -12.89
CA VAL A 389 -22.09 -16.48 -14.15
C VAL A 389 -22.10 -15.13 -14.89
N ALA A 390 -23.21 -14.40 -14.80
CA ALA A 390 -23.42 -13.10 -15.45
C ALA A 390 -22.38 -12.04 -15.04
N VAL A 391 -21.89 -12.11 -13.80
CA VAL A 391 -20.91 -11.16 -13.24
C VAL A 391 -19.51 -11.77 -13.10
N SER A 392 -19.28 -12.95 -13.69
CA SER A 392 -18.06 -13.74 -13.50
C SER A 392 -17.52 -14.29 -14.83
N PRO A 393 -17.10 -13.40 -15.76
CA PRO A 393 -16.80 -13.76 -17.15
C PRO A 393 -15.57 -14.67 -17.34
N LEU A 394 -14.68 -14.70 -16.35
CA LEU A 394 -13.42 -15.45 -16.37
C LEU A 394 -13.42 -16.66 -15.41
N ALA A 395 -14.50 -16.85 -14.66
CA ALA A 395 -14.64 -17.92 -13.68
C ALA A 395 -15.37 -19.14 -14.25
N LYS A 396 -14.91 -20.33 -13.86
CA LYS A 396 -15.51 -21.60 -14.24
C LYS A 396 -16.90 -21.75 -13.61
N LYS A 397 -17.87 -22.28 -14.39
CA LYS A 397 -19.21 -22.60 -13.89
C LYS A 397 -19.11 -23.69 -12.83
N ASN A 398 -19.95 -23.58 -11.81
CA ASN A 398 -20.11 -24.64 -10.85
C ASN A 398 -20.77 -25.85 -11.54
N PRO A 399 -20.27 -27.08 -11.33
CA PRO A 399 -20.80 -28.27 -12.02
C PRO A 399 -22.17 -28.71 -11.51
N GLU A 400 -22.54 -28.38 -10.27
CA GLU A 400 -23.82 -28.75 -9.67
C GLU A 400 -24.93 -27.75 -10.03
N ASP A 401 -24.61 -26.44 -10.06
CA ASP A 401 -25.53 -25.39 -10.48
C ASP A 401 -24.84 -24.37 -11.42
N PRO A 402 -25.02 -24.50 -12.75
CA PRO A 402 -24.33 -23.66 -13.74
C PRO A 402 -24.80 -22.21 -13.77
N ARG A 403 -25.81 -21.83 -12.96
CA ARG A 403 -26.19 -20.42 -12.75
C ARG A 403 -25.08 -19.65 -12.01
N PHE A 404 -24.27 -20.37 -11.23
CA PHE A 404 -23.17 -19.83 -10.43
C PHE A 404 -21.81 -20.29 -10.93
N THR A 405 -20.78 -19.65 -10.42
CA THR A 405 -19.38 -19.95 -10.69
C THR A 405 -18.64 -20.32 -9.42
N ASP A 406 -17.56 -21.08 -9.56
CA ASP A 406 -16.62 -21.36 -8.49
C ASP A 406 -15.72 -20.14 -8.25
N ARG A 407 -16.35 -19.02 -7.88
CA ARG A 407 -15.73 -17.72 -7.56
C ARG A 407 -16.07 -17.33 -6.14
N PHE A 408 -15.10 -16.75 -5.45
CA PHE A 408 -15.30 -16.09 -4.17
C PHE A 408 -14.71 -14.68 -4.13
N GLU A 409 -15.25 -13.89 -3.22
CA GLU A 409 -14.68 -12.63 -2.76
C GLU A 409 -14.48 -12.70 -1.25
N LEU A 410 -13.43 -12.07 -0.75
CA LEU A 410 -13.16 -11.94 0.69
C LEU A 410 -13.62 -10.57 1.16
N PHE A 411 -14.53 -10.55 2.12
CA PHE A 411 -14.96 -9.34 2.80
C PHE A 411 -14.43 -9.27 4.22
N ILE A 412 -13.92 -8.10 4.59
CA ILE A 412 -13.52 -7.75 5.96
C ILE A 412 -13.98 -6.31 6.20
N MET A 413 -14.66 -6.03 7.32
CA MET A 413 -15.11 -4.67 7.64
C MET A 413 -15.87 -4.00 6.47
N THR A 414 -16.84 -4.71 5.90
CA THR A 414 -17.73 -4.27 4.81
C THR A 414 -17.04 -3.89 3.50
N LYS A 415 -15.78 -4.33 3.32
CA LYS A 415 -15.00 -4.06 2.13
C LYS A 415 -14.43 -5.34 1.57
N GLU A 416 -14.38 -5.42 0.26
CA GLU A 416 -13.69 -6.48 -0.49
C GLU A 416 -12.17 -6.33 -0.35
N TYR A 417 -11.47 -7.42 -0.04
CA TYR A 417 -10.01 -7.49 0.06
C TYR A 417 -9.40 -8.39 -1.01
N ALA A 418 -10.16 -9.37 -1.49
CA ALA A 418 -9.70 -10.31 -2.49
C ALA A 418 -10.85 -10.77 -3.39
N ASN A 419 -10.52 -11.09 -4.64
CA ASN A 419 -11.40 -11.74 -5.61
C ASN A 419 -10.63 -12.91 -6.22
N ALA A 420 -11.26 -14.07 -6.33
CA ALA A 420 -10.59 -15.32 -6.68
C ALA A 420 -11.56 -16.35 -7.25
N PHE A 421 -11.06 -17.25 -8.08
CA PHE A 421 -11.91 -18.25 -8.72
C PHE A 421 -11.14 -19.47 -9.22
N THR A 422 -11.87 -20.56 -9.46
CA THR A 422 -11.44 -21.62 -10.37
C THR A 422 -11.47 -21.05 -11.79
N GLU A 423 -10.33 -21.07 -12.45
CA GLU A 423 -10.14 -20.42 -13.73
C GLU A 423 -10.92 -21.08 -14.85
N LEU A 424 -11.57 -20.25 -15.69
CA LEU A 424 -12.16 -20.72 -16.93
C LEU A 424 -11.05 -21.05 -17.92
N ASN A 425 -10.88 -22.34 -18.19
CA ASN A 425 -9.89 -22.86 -19.13
C ASN A 425 -10.49 -23.46 -20.40
N ASP A 426 -11.81 -23.33 -20.58
CA ASP A 426 -12.51 -23.72 -21.82
C ASP A 426 -12.49 -22.53 -22.80
N PRO A 427 -11.73 -22.61 -23.92
CA PRO A 427 -11.63 -21.50 -24.87
C PRO A 427 -12.96 -21.20 -25.57
N ILE A 428 -13.85 -22.19 -25.71
CA ILE A 428 -15.15 -22.04 -26.38
C ILE A 428 -16.10 -21.25 -25.47
N ASP A 429 -16.19 -21.61 -24.19
CA ASP A 429 -16.96 -20.83 -23.21
C ASP A 429 -16.35 -19.44 -23.04
N GLN A 430 -15.02 -19.33 -22.94
CA GLN A 430 -14.34 -18.03 -22.77
C GLN A 430 -14.63 -17.05 -23.90
N LEU A 431 -14.58 -17.50 -25.16
CA LEU A 431 -14.94 -16.67 -26.31
C LEU A 431 -16.39 -16.19 -26.22
N SER A 432 -17.33 -17.09 -25.90
CA SER A 432 -18.74 -16.72 -25.75
C SER A 432 -18.98 -15.69 -24.64
N ARG A 433 -18.18 -15.74 -23.56
CA ARG A 433 -18.26 -14.77 -22.45
C ARG A 433 -17.74 -13.39 -22.87
N PHE A 434 -16.65 -13.34 -23.64
CA PHE A 434 -16.15 -12.10 -24.21
C PHE A 434 -17.13 -11.49 -25.21
N GLU A 435 -17.79 -12.30 -26.05
CA GLU A 435 -18.85 -11.81 -26.95
C GLU A 435 -20.03 -11.21 -26.16
N ALA A 436 -20.40 -11.81 -25.02
CA ALA A 436 -21.42 -11.27 -24.14
C ALA A 436 -21.00 -9.93 -23.50
N GLN A 437 -19.75 -9.81 -23.03
CA GLN A 437 -19.21 -8.54 -22.51
C GLN A 437 -19.15 -7.45 -23.59
N ALA A 438 -18.68 -7.78 -24.80
CA ALA A 438 -18.66 -6.84 -25.92
C ALA A 438 -20.08 -6.33 -26.25
N LYS A 439 -21.09 -7.19 -26.16
CA LYS A 439 -22.50 -6.80 -26.32
C LYS A 439 -23.01 -5.93 -25.16
N ALA A 440 -22.61 -6.20 -23.91
CA ALA A 440 -22.95 -5.35 -22.77
C ALA A 440 -22.37 -3.93 -22.93
N LYS A 441 -21.15 -3.83 -23.47
CA LYS A 441 -20.52 -2.55 -23.82
C LYS A 441 -21.34 -1.75 -24.83
N GLU A 442 -21.86 -2.40 -25.87
CA GLU A 442 -22.77 -1.77 -26.84
C GLU A 442 -24.08 -1.28 -26.21
N LEU A 443 -24.50 -1.90 -25.10
CA LEU A 443 -25.67 -1.52 -24.31
C LEU A 443 -25.38 -0.42 -23.27
N GLY A 444 -24.14 0.07 -23.20
CA GLY A 444 -23.73 1.20 -22.35
C GLY A 444 -23.06 0.82 -21.03
N ASP A 445 -22.57 -0.42 -20.89
CA ASP A 445 -21.64 -0.79 -19.83
C ASP A 445 -20.24 -0.25 -20.17
N ASP A 446 -19.85 0.84 -19.50
CA ASP A 446 -18.57 1.52 -19.72
C ASP A 446 -17.36 0.74 -19.14
N GLU A 447 -17.61 -0.30 -18.34
CA GLU A 447 -16.58 -1.14 -17.69
C GLU A 447 -16.35 -2.45 -18.44
N ALA A 448 -17.28 -2.83 -19.33
CA ALA A 448 -17.13 -3.98 -20.20
C ALA A 448 -15.93 -3.85 -21.17
N THR A 449 -15.12 -4.91 -21.22
CA THR A 449 -13.92 -4.99 -22.04
C THR A 449 -14.19 -5.53 -23.44
N GLY A 450 -13.19 -5.43 -24.32
CA GLY A 450 -13.22 -6.02 -25.66
C GLY A 450 -12.94 -7.53 -25.65
N ILE A 451 -12.72 -8.09 -26.84
CA ILE A 451 -12.39 -9.51 -27.03
C ILE A 451 -10.89 -9.63 -27.26
N ASP A 452 -10.16 -10.21 -26.29
CA ASP A 452 -8.75 -10.56 -26.48
C ASP A 452 -8.61 -11.90 -27.20
N TYR A 453 -8.52 -11.85 -28.54
CA TYR A 453 -8.37 -13.03 -29.38
C TYR A 453 -7.06 -13.79 -29.15
N ASP A 454 -5.98 -13.10 -28.78
CA ASP A 454 -4.69 -13.72 -28.46
C ASP A 454 -4.79 -14.53 -27.16
N PHE A 455 -5.57 -14.06 -26.18
CA PHE A 455 -5.83 -14.81 -24.97
C PHE A 455 -6.66 -16.07 -25.25
N VAL A 456 -7.68 -15.97 -26.10
CA VAL A 456 -8.47 -17.15 -26.52
C VAL A 456 -7.57 -18.16 -27.23
N GLU A 457 -6.71 -17.72 -28.16
CA GLU A 457 -5.72 -18.59 -28.81
C GLU A 457 -4.79 -19.27 -27.78
N ALA A 458 -4.31 -18.54 -26.78
CA ALA A 458 -3.50 -19.13 -25.71
C ALA A 458 -4.24 -20.25 -24.96
N LEU A 459 -5.53 -20.09 -24.68
CA LEU A 459 -6.35 -21.13 -24.06
C LEU A 459 -6.55 -22.34 -24.99
N GLU A 460 -6.57 -22.16 -26.31
CA GLU A 460 -6.65 -23.25 -27.30
C GLU A 460 -5.39 -24.13 -27.31
N TYR A 461 -4.22 -23.60 -26.94
CA TYR A 461 -3.02 -24.41 -26.66
C TYR A 461 -3.12 -25.24 -25.38
N GLY A 462 -4.12 -24.98 -24.55
CA GLY A 462 -4.45 -25.73 -23.35
C GLY A 462 -3.91 -25.10 -22.06
N MET A 463 -4.80 -24.49 -21.29
CA MET A 463 -4.53 -24.11 -19.91
C MET A 463 -4.96 -25.24 -18.94
N PRO A 464 -4.09 -25.71 -18.03
CA PRO A 464 -4.51 -26.68 -17.01
C PRO A 464 -5.60 -26.09 -16.09
N PRO A 465 -6.38 -26.94 -15.38
CA PRO A 465 -7.21 -26.46 -14.27
C PRO A 465 -6.36 -25.60 -13.34
N THR A 466 -6.83 -24.42 -12.98
CA THR A 466 -6.03 -23.41 -12.27
C THR A 466 -6.92 -22.72 -11.26
N GLY A 467 -6.38 -22.37 -10.11
CA GLY A 467 -6.98 -21.41 -9.19
C GLY A 467 -6.22 -20.09 -9.29
N GLY A 468 -6.95 -18.97 -9.34
CA GLY A 468 -6.34 -17.64 -9.33
C GLY A 468 -6.93 -16.74 -8.26
N LEU A 469 -6.14 -15.74 -7.88
CA LEU A 469 -6.36 -14.85 -6.75
C LEU A 469 -5.87 -13.45 -7.09
N GLY A 470 -6.68 -12.44 -6.80
CA GLY A 470 -6.26 -11.04 -6.68
C GLY A 470 -6.48 -10.53 -5.26
N ILE A 471 -5.50 -9.82 -4.68
CA ILE A 471 -5.64 -9.12 -3.38
C ILE A 471 -5.22 -7.66 -3.54
N GLY A 472 -6.08 -6.75 -3.08
CA GLY A 472 -5.76 -5.33 -2.95
C GLY A 472 -4.78 -5.06 -1.82
N ILE A 473 -3.48 -4.98 -2.14
CA ILE A 473 -2.40 -4.76 -1.15
C ILE A 473 -2.62 -3.48 -0.35
N ASP A 474 -3.11 -2.42 -0.99
CA ASP A 474 -3.34 -1.14 -0.31
C ASP A 474 -4.40 -1.28 0.79
N ARG A 475 -5.53 -1.95 0.51
CA ARG A 475 -6.58 -2.22 1.50
C ARG A 475 -6.06 -3.12 2.63
N LEU A 476 -5.28 -4.14 2.32
CA LEU A 476 -4.65 -4.98 3.34
C LEU A 476 -3.74 -4.17 4.27
N VAL A 477 -2.94 -3.25 3.73
CA VAL A 477 -2.09 -2.36 4.53
C VAL A 477 -2.94 -1.43 5.38
N MET A 478 -4.06 -0.92 4.86
CA MET A 478 -5.00 -0.10 5.64
C MET A 478 -5.52 -0.85 6.87
N LEU A 479 -5.95 -2.10 6.69
CA LEU A 479 -6.42 -2.97 7.78
C LEU A 479 -5.36 -3.19 8.85
N LEU A 480 -4.16 -3.63 8.43
CA LEU A 480 -3.07 -3.99 9.36
C LEU A 480 -2.40 -2.79 10.04
N THR A 481 -2.65 -1.57 9.54
CA THR A 481 -2.13 -0.33 10.11
C THR A 481 -3.20 0.61 10.67
N ASP A 482 -4.43 0.12 10.82
CA ASP A 482 -5.57 0.81 11.42
C ASP A 482 -5.84 2.21 10.83
N VAL A 483 -5.89 2.31 9.49
CA VAL A 483 -6.24 3.55 8.80
C VAL A 483 -7.41 3.39 7.85
N THR A 484 -8.24 4.43 7.76
CA THR A 484 -9.50 4.41 7.00
C THR A 484 -9.40 4.96 5.60
N THR A 485 -8.27 5.56 5.23
CA THR A 485 -8.05 6.07 3.89
C THR A 485 -6.82 5.47 3.21
N ILE A 486 -6.98 5.07 1.95
CA ILE A 486 -5.92 4.58 1.08
C ILE A 486 -4.78 5.61 0.91
N ARG A 487 -5.10 6.89 1.05
CA ARG A 487 -4.13 7.99 0.97
C ARG A 487 -3.11 7.97 2.10
N ASP A 488 -3.42 7.32 3.22
CA ASP A 488 -2.51 7.15 4.34
C ASP A 488 -1.49 6.02 4.13
N VAL A 489 -1.76 5.11 3.19
CA VAL A 489 -0.88 3.99 2.84
C VAL A 489 -0.19 4.15 1.49
N LEU A 490 -0.48 5.26 0.78
CA LEU A 490 0.21 5.69 -0.43
C LEU A 490 1.14 6.87 -0.12
N LEU A 491 2.43 6.73 -0.46
CA LEU A 491 3.40 7.81 -0.24
C LEU A 491 2.99 9.08 -0.99
N PHE A 492 2.53 8.92 -2.23
CA PHE A 492 2.12 10.01 -3.11
C PHE A 492 0.78 9.65 -3.75
N PRO A 493 -0.35 9.81 -3.03
CA PRO A 493 -1.67 9.57 -3.60
C PRO A 493 -1.97 10.60 -4.69
N THR A 494 -2.87 10.26 -5.61
CA THR A 494 -3.32 11.20 -6.63
C THR A 494 -4.10 12.34 -5.97
N MET A 495 -3.75 13.58 -6.31
CA MET A 495 -4.36 14.79 -5.75
C MET A 495 -5.25 15.47 -6.78
N LYS A 496 -6.29 16.17 -6.31
CA LYS A 496 -7.11 17.07 -7.14
C LYS A 496 -6.38 18.37 -7.45
#